data_AF-A0A183I3Q0-F1
#
_entry.id   AF-A0A183I3Q0-F1
#
_cell.length_a   1.000
_cell.length_b   1.000
_cell.length_c   1.000
_cell.angle_alpha   90.00
_cell.angle_beta   90.00
_cell.angle_gamma   90.00
#
_symmetry.space_group_name_H-M   'P 1'
#
loop_
_entity.id
_entity.type
_entity.pdbx_description
1 polymer ?
#
loop_
_entity_poly.entity_id
_entity_poly.type
_entity_poly.pdbx_seq_one_letter_code
_entity_poly.pdbx_strand_id
1 'polypeptide(L)'
;MYRRTDKCPSKWNGTFHMNGHTTLLYFNETWMDTLGHCIASSSNHQNYIFRLELSNGICYRCVAIFNVHPNVLQYKQSECIKQYESSNDDIDAVCRSAFHGDTPMKTLFRSDAKSEQCPFELPFNFTYAIQDGSCTSRVSSVTVCPGYG
;
A
#
# COMPACT_ATOMS: atom_id res chain seq x y z
N MET A 1 -34.27 0.47 7.08
CA MET A 1 -33.29 1.56 6.88
C MET A 1 -31.96 1.13 7.46
N TYR A 2 -31.05 0.59 6.64
CA TYR A 2 -29.70 0.21 7.11
C TYR A 2 -28.72 1.37 6.84
N ARG A 3 -28.06 1.81 7.92
CA ARG A 3 -27.13 2.95 7.97
C ARG A 3 -25.88 2.62 7.14
N ARG A 4 -25.49 3.54 6.25
CA ARG A 4 -24.51 3.35 5.16
C ARG A 4 -23.04 3.51 5.60
N THR A 5 -22.73 3.46 6.89
CA THR A 5 -21.48 4.02 7.46
C THR A 5 -20.45 3.02 7.99
N ASP A 6 -20.72 1.72 8.01
CA ASP A 6 -19.83 0.76 8.71
C ASP A 6 -18.95 -0.10 7.78
N LYS A 7 -18.88 0.21 6.48
CA LYS A 7 -18.33 -0.72 5.45
C LYS A 7 -16.86 -0.54 5.10
N CYS A 8 -16.18 0.47 5.62
CA CYS A 8 -14.77 0.72 5.35
C CYS A 8 -14.06 1.42 6.52
N PRO A 9 -13.90 0.79 7.69
CA PRO A 9 -12.97 1.31 8.69
C PRO A 9 -11.55 0.95 8.25
N SER A 10 -10.88 1.84 7.50
CA SER A 10 -9.44 1.70 7.24
C SER A 10 -8.68 2.05 8.51
N LYS A 11 -7.69 1.21 8.88
CA LYS A 11 -6.80 1.47 10.03
C LYS A 11 -5.65 2.42 9.67
N TRP A 12 -5.65 2.95 8.45
CA TRP A 12 -4.46 3.56 7.84
C TRP A 12 -4.48 5.09 7.84
N ASN A 13 -5.14 5.69 8.83
CA ASN A 13 -5.23 7.13 8.95
C ASN A 13 -3.82 7.76 9.08
N GLY A 14 -3.50 8.70 8.21
CA GLY A 14 -2.24 9.43 8.22
C GLY A 14 -1.91 10.09 6.89
N THR A 15 -0.70 10.64 6.84
CA THR A 15 -0.14 11.30 5.66
C THR A 15 1.05 10.50 5.15
N PHE A 16 1.12 10.24 3.84
CA PHE A 16 2.06 9.31 3.24
C PHE A 16 2.80 9.91 2.05
N HIS A 17 4.07 9.54 1.90
CA HIS A 17 4.80 9.68 0.64
C HIS A 17 4.55 8.45 -0.23
N MET A 18 4.24 8.65 -1.50
CA MET A 18 4.08 7.56 -2.46
C MET A 18 5.25 7.54 -3.43
N ASN A 19 5.79 6.35 -3.72
CA ASN A 19 6.82 6.22 -4.74
C ASN A 19 6.32 6.76 -6.10
N GLY A 20 7.11 7.61 -6.76
CA GLY A 20 6.77 8.25 -8.03
C GLY A 20 5.77 9.41 -7.91
N HIS A 21 5.46 9.87 -6.70
CA HIS A 21 4.57 11.01 -6.47
C HIS A 21 5.26 12.08 -5.61
N THR A 22 5.22 13.32 -6.08
CA THR A 22 5.93 14.43 -5.44
C THR A 22 5.16 15.03 -4.26
N THR A 23 3.83 14.90 -4.26
CA THR A 23 2.96 15.45 -3.22
C THR A 23 2.66 14.41 -2.15
N LEU A 24 2.47 14.89 -0.92
CA LEU A 24 1.97 14.07 0.19
C LEU A 24 0.55 13.63 -0.11
N LEU A 25 0.25 12.38 0.24
CA LEU A 25 -1.08 11.79 0.14
C LEU A 25 -1.69 11.67 1.53
N TYR A 26 -2.90 12.17 1.68
CA TYR A 26 -3.73 11.94 2.83
C TYR A 26 -4.58 10.70 2.63
N PHE A 27 -4.56 9.82 3.62
CA PHE A 27 -5.41 8.64 3.69
C PHE A 27 -6.09 8.64 5.06
N ASN A 28 -7.41 8.70 5.08
CA ASN A 28 -8.22 8.58 6.29
C ASN A 28 -9.03 7.27 6.30
N GLU A 29 -10.00 7.16 7.21
CA GLU A 29 -10.79 5.94 7.37
C GLU A 29 -11.55 5.54 6.10
N THR A 30 -12.07 6.50 5.33
CA THR A 30 -12.98 6.21 4.20
C THR A 30 -12.55 6.85 2.89
N TRP A 31 -11.41 7.52 2.84
CA TRP A 31 -10.99 8.32 1.69
C TRP A 31 -9.48 8.39 1.54
N MET A 32 -9.02 8.40 0.30
CA MET A 32 -7.62 8.65 -0.07
C MET A 32 -7.55 9.51 -1.34
N ASP A 33 -6.64 10.48 -1.38
CA ASP A 33 -6.46 11.44 -2.47
C ASP A 33 -6.54 10.82 -3.89
N THR A 34 -5.81 9.72 -4.12
CA THR A 34 -5.67 9.11 -5.45
C THR A 34 -6.75 8.09 -5.77
N LEU A 35 -7.54 7.66 -4.78
CA LEU A 35 -8.51 6.57 -4.90
C LEU A 35 -9.97 7.04 -4.69
N GLY A 36 -10.19 8.16 -4.02
CA GLY A 36 -11.52 8.65 -3.66
C GLY A 36 -12.07 7.93 -2.42
N HIS A 37 -13.38 7.67 -2.40
CA HIS A 37 -14.08 7.10 -1.24
C HIS A 37 -14.11 5.59 -1.25
N CYS A 38 -13.79 4.94 -0.13
CA CYS A 38 -14.04 3.53 0.08
C CYS A 38 -15.53 3.28 0.31
N ILE A 39 -16.10 2.33 -0.45
CA ILE A 39 -17.54 2.02 -0.40
C ILE A 39 -17.82 0.58 0.06
N ALA A 40 -16.84 -0.31 -0.02
CA ALA A 40 -16.94 -1.68 0.45
C ALA A 40 -15.56 -2.25 0.81
N SER A 41 -15.54 -3.19 1.76
CA SER A 41 -14.38 -4.03 2.07
C SER A 41 -14.77 -5.50 2.11
N SER A 42 -13.82 -6.37 1.79
CA SER A 42 -13.94 -7.81 2.04
C SER A 42 -14.00 -8.10 3.55
N SER A 43 -14.46 -9.30 3.91
CA SER A 43 -14.58 -9.75 5.31
C SER A 43 -13.22 -9.81 6.03
N ASN A 44 -12.15 -10.11 5.30
CA ASN A 44 -10.78 -10.16 5.82
C ASN A 44 -10.07 -8.78 5.82
N HIS A 45 -10.73 -7.72 5.34
CA HIS A 45 -10.16 -6.37 5.25
C HIS A 45 -8.82 -6.32 4.50
N GLN A 46 -8.68 -7.12 3.43
CA GLN A 46 -7.52 -7.07 2.53
C GLN A 46 -7.86 -6.41 1.20
N ASN A 47 -9.11 -6.56 0.74
CA ASN A 47 -9.60 -6.06 -0.52
C ASN A 47 -10.71 -5.02 -0.30
N TYR A 48 -10.69 -3.98 -1.11
CA TYR A 48 -11.55 -2.81 -0.96
C TYR A 48 -12.05 -2.34 -2.32
N ILE A 49 -13.23 -1.75 -2.34
CA ILE A 49 -13.72 -1.02 -3.50
C ILE A 49 -13.68 0.47 -3.20
N PHE A 50 -12.93 1.20 -4.02
CA PHE A 50 -12.86 2.65 -3.99
C PHE A 50 -13.63 3.24 -5.16
N ARG A 51 -14.29 4.37 -4.90
CA ARG A 51 -15.09 5.16 -5.83
C ARG A 51 -14.45 6.53 -5.99
N LEU A 52 -13.98 6.83 -7.19
CA LEU A 52 -13.46 8.12 -7.58
C LEU A 52 -14.40 8.79 -8.57
N GLU A 53 -14.84 10.01 -8.28
CA GLU A 53 -15.58 10.84 -9.23
C GLU A 53 -14.59 11.55 -10.15
N LEU A 54 -14.77 11.36 -11.46
CA LEU A 54 -13.97 11.97 -12.52
C LEU A 54 -14.87 12.85 -13.39
N SER A 55 -14.27 13.73 -14.20
CA SER A 55 -15.02 14.60 -15.11
C SER A 55 -15.88 13.82 -16.13
N ASN A 56 -15.50 12.60 -16.47
CA ASN A 56 -16.17 11.73 -17.44
C ASN A 56 -17.05 10.63 -16.80
N GLY A 57 -17.31 10.70 -15.50
CA GLY A 57 -18.16 9.77 -14.79
C GLY A 57 -17.53 9.22 -13.51
N ILE A 58 -18.02 8.06 -13.05
CA ILE A 58 -17.56 7.42 -11.83
C ILE A 58 -16.64 6.27 -12.18
N CYS A 59 -15.51 6.18 -11.48
CA CYS A 59 -14.56 5.09 -11.60
C CYS A 59 -14.51 4.27 -10.32
N TYR A 60 -14.84 2.99 -10.40
CA TYR A 60 -14.64 2.06 -9.30
C TYR A 60 -13.32 1.32 -9.51
N ARG A 61 -12.58 1.08 -8.42
CA ARG A 61 -11.35 0.29 -8.46
C ARG A 61 -11.36 -0.70 -7.31
N CYS A 62 -10.97 -1.93 -7.61
CA CYS A 62 -10.53 -2.81 -6.55
C CYS A 62 -9.14 -2.37 -6.07
N VAL A 63 -8.93 -2.35 -4.76
CA VAL A 63 -7.68 -2.02 -4.12
C VAL A 63 -7.37 -3.08 -3.07
N ALA A 64 -6.17 -3.66 -3.15
CA ALA A 64 -5.66 -4.60 -2.15
C ALA A 64 -4.55 -3.92 -1.38
N ILE A 65 -4.67 -3.86 -0.04
CA ILE A 65 -3.74 -3.12 0.82
C ILE A 65 -3.04 -4.09 1.76
N PHE A 66 -1.72 -3.97 1.84
CA PHE A 66 -0.82 -4.83 2.59
C PHE A 66 -0.05 -3.98 3.61
N ASN A 67 -0.07 -4.42 4.87
CA ASN A 67 0.73 -3.84 5.93
C ASN A 67 2.09 -4.53 5.96
N VAL A 68 3.08 -3.94 5.29
CA VAL A 68 4.44 -4.51 5.16
C VAL A 68 5.26 -4.23 6.41
N HIS A 69 5.14 -3.02 6.94
CA HIS A 69 5.82 -2.54 8.14
C HIS A 69 4.93 -1.49 8.82
N PRO A 70 4.99 -1.27 10.14
CA PRO A 70 4.25 -0.19 10.83
C PRO A 70 4.24 1.18 10.13
N ASN A 71 5.32 1.52 9.44
CA ASN A 71 5.50 2.78 8.69
C ASN A 71 5.40 2.64 7.16
N VAL A 72 5.17 1.44 6.63
CA VAL A 72 5.16 1.16 5.19
C VAL A 72 3.94 0.33 4.81
N LEU A 73 3.09 0.91 3.95
CA LEU A 73 2.00 0.20 3.30
C LEU A 73 2.36 -0.06 1.84
N GLN A 74 1.88 -1.18 1.32
CA GLN A 74 1.86 -1.41 -0.11
C GLN A 74 0.43 -1.63 -0.55
N TYR A 75 0.08 -1.12 -1.72
CA TYR A 75 -1.21 -1.44 -2.31
C TYR A 75 -1.09 -1.65 -3.80
N LYS A 76 -1.99 -2.46 -4.34
CA LYS A 76 -2.23 -2.56 -5.78
C LYS A 76 -3.67 -2.17 -6.06
N GLN A 77 -3.92 -1.63 -7.25
CA GLN A 77 -5.25 -1.22 -7.69
C GLN A 77 -5.55 -1.82 -9.07
N SER A 78 -6.81 -2.13 -9.33
CA SER A 78 -7.25 -2.52 -10.67
C SER A 78 -7.33 -1.31 -11.60
N GLU A 79 -7.53 -1.61 -12.88
CA GLU A 79 -8.07 -0.64 -13.83
C GLU A 79 -9.48 -0.20 -13.46
N CYS A 80 -9.97 0.81 -14.17
CA CYS A 80 -11.28 1.41 -13.91
C CYS A 80 -12.43 0.45 -14.24
N ILE A 81 -13.21 0.07 -13.22
CA ILE A 81 -14.44 -0.71 -13.35
C ILE A 81 -15.59 0.28 -13.51
N LYS A 82 -16.21 0.32 -14.69
CA LYS A 82 -17.33 1.24 -14.99
C LYS A 82 -18.68 0.74 -14.49
N GLN A 83 -18.85 -0.57 -14.41
CA GLN A 83 -20.11 -1.24 -14.09
C GLN A 83 -19.91 -2.02 -12.80
N TYR A 84 -19.99 -1.34 -11.66
CA TYR A 84 -19.94 -1.97 -10.35
C TYR A 84 -21.34 -1.89 -9.71
N GLU A 85 -21.97 -3.05 -9.53
CA GLU A 85 -23.24 -3.15 -8.82
C GLU A 85 -22.96 -3.48 -7.35
N SER A 86 -23.48 -2.65 -6.44
CA SER A 86 -23.15 -2.76 -5.01
C SER A 86 -23.92 -3.89 -4.28
N SER A 87 -24.73 -4.69 -4.98
CA SER A 87 -25.65 -5.65 -4.37
C SER A 87 -24.97 -6.99 -4.09
N ASN A 88 -24.48 -7.14 -2.85
CA ASN A 88 -24.09 -8.42 -2.24
C ASN A 88 -22.97 -9.19 -2.97
N ASP A 89 -22.18 -8.51 -3.79
CA ASP A 89 -21.04 -9.08 -4.49
C ASP A 89 -19.92 -9.46 -3.50
N ASP A 90 -19.39 -10.66 -3.68
CA ASP A 90 -18.16 -11.11 -3.03
C ASP A 90 -17.00 -10.22 -3.50
N ILE A 91 -16.59 -9.29 -2.64
CA ILE A 91 -15.52 -8.33 -2.93
C ILE A 91 -14.23 -9.04 -3.30
N ASP A 92 -13.93 -10.20 -2.69
CA ASP A 92 -12.73 -10.96 -3.01
C ASP A 92 -12.79 -11.53 -4.42
N ALA A 93 -13.97 -11.99 -4.88
CA ALA A 93 -14.18 -12.47 -6.24
C ALA A 93 -14.10 -11.34 -7.28
N VAL A 94 -14.73 -10.19 -7.01
CA VAL A 94 -14.65 -8.99 -7.87
C VAL A 94 -13.19 -8.56 -8.02
N CYS A 95 -12.47 -8.45 -6.90
CA CYS A 95 -11.06 -8.08 -6.90
C CYS A 95 -10.17 -9.09 -7.62
N ARG A 96 -10.39 -10.39 -7.42
CA ARG A 96 -9.61 -11.44 -8.09
C ARG A 96 -9.74 -11.40 -9.61
N SER A 97 -10.91 -11.05 -10.12
CA SER A 97 -11.14 -10.89 -11.56
C SER A 97 -10.66 -9.55 -12.12
N ALA A 98 -10.63 -8.50 -11.30
CA ALA A 98 -10.22 -7.16 -11.71
C ALA A 98 -8.69 -6.96 -11.73
N PHE A 99 -7.92 -7.73 -10.95
CA PHE A 99 -6.46 -7.64 -10.97
C PHE A 99 -5.85 -8.47 -12.10
N HIS A 100 -4.91 -7.86 -12.83
CA HIS A 100 -4.01 -8.58 -13.72
C HIS A 100 -2.83 -9.18 -12.95
N GLY A 101 -2.23 -10.26 -13.45
CA GLY A 101 -1.11 -10.94 -12.79
C GLY A 101 0.14 -10.06 -12.63
N ASP A 102 0.27 -9.05 -13.49
CA ASP A 102 1.35 -8.05 -13.52
C ASP A 102 0.95 -6.71 -12.90
N THR A 103 -0.19 -6.63 -12.20
CA THR A 103 -0.65 -5.38 -11.56
C THR A 103 0.43 -4.82 -10.64
N PRO A 104 0.96 -3.61 -10.89
CA PRO A 104 2.07 -3.07 -10.13
C PRO A 104 1.65 -2.69 -8.70
N MET A 105 2.57 -2.86 -7.76
CA MET A 105 2.42 -2.37 -6.39
C MET A 105 2.94 -0.94 -6.26
N LYS A 106 2.21 -0.14 -5.51
CA LYS A 106 2.64 1.19 -5.05
C LYS A 106 3.00 1.09 -3.58
N THR A 107 4.08 1.76 -3.19
CA THR A 107 4.53 1.80 -1.78
C THR A 107 4.24 3.18 -1.20
N LEU A 108 3.65 3.18 -0.01
CA LEU A 108 3.34 4.34 0.80
C LEU A 108 4.18 4.33 2.07
N PHE A 109 4.95 5.40 2.29
CA PHE A 109 5.75 5.61 3.48
C PHE A 109 5.08 6.65 4.35
N ARG A 110 4.83 6.33 5.63
CA ARG A 110 4.23 7.28 6.56
C ARG A 110 5.17 8.49 6.75
N SER A 111 4.64 9.70 6.60
CA SER A 111 5.41 10.95 6.68
C SER A 111 5.77 11.33 8.12
N ASP A 112 4.90 11.03 9.07
CA ASP A 112 5.08 11.22 10.52
C ASP A 112 5.58 9.93 11.21
N ALA A 113 6.33 9.11 10.48
CA ALA A 113 6.85 7.84 10.99
C ALA A 113 7.80 8.07 12.17
N LYS A 114 7.65 7.23 13.21
CA LYS A 114 8.66 7.15 14.27
C LYS A 114 9.91 6.50 13.70
N SER A 115 11.08 6.99 14.11
CA SER A 115 12.33 6.32 13.80
C SER A 115 12.28 4.91 14.37
N GLU A 116 12.52 3.92 13.52
CA GLU A 116 12.69 2.54 13.94
C GLU A 116 14.15 2.30 14.29
N GLN A 117 14.40 1.38 15.21
CA GLN A 117 15.76 0.96 15.51
C GLN A 117 16.30 0.17 14.32
N CYS A 118 17.47 0.57 13.81
CA CYS A 118 18.16 -0.19 12.78
C CYS A 118 18.41 -1.61 13.30
N PRO A 119 18.05 -2.67 12.55
CA PRO A 119 18.18 -4.06 13.00
C PRO A 119 19.65 -4.53 13.06
N PHE A 120 20.58 -3.67 12.69
CA PHE A 120 22.02 -3.88 12.75
C PHE A 120 22.68 -2.59 13.22
N GLU A 121 23.80 -2.75 13.92
CA GLU A 121 24.64 -1.64 14.36
C GLU A 121 25.77 -1.41 13.36
N LEU A 122 26.12 -0.15 13.13
CA LEU A 122 27.18 0.26 12.21
C LEU A 122 28.48 0.51 12.97
N PRO A 123 29.65 0.29 12.34
CA PRO A 123 29.85 -0.32 11.03
C PRO A 123 29.75 -1.86 11.09
N PHE A 124 29.22 -2.48 10.04
CA PHE A 124 29.21 -3.94 9.94
C PHE A 124 29.63 -4.40 8.54
N ASN A 125 30.19 -5.61 8.52
CA ASN A 125 30.58 -6.31 7.30
C ASN A 125 29.56 -7.41 7.02
N PHE A 126 29.17 -7.54 5.76
CA PHE A 126 28.25 -8.58 5.32
C PHE A 126 28.74 -9.25 4.05
N THR A 127 28.23 -10.45 3.81
CA THR A 127 28.43 -11.13 2.55
C THR A 127 27.12 -11.73 2.05
N TYR A 128 27.08 -12.05 0.77
CA TYR A 128 25.93 -12.58 0.08
C TYR A 128 25.87 -14.09 0.21
N ALA A 129 24.68 -14.62 0.45
CA ALA A 129 24.40 -16.04 0.28
C ALA A 129 24.33 -16.36 -1.22
N ILE A 130 25.02 -17.41 -1.63
CA ILE A 130 24.94 -18.04 -2.95
C ILE A 130 24.38 -19.46 -2.79
N GLN A 131 23.97 -20.10 -3.89
CA GLN A 131 23.36 -21.44 -3.85
C GLN A 131 24.25 -22.48 -3.14
N ASP A 132 25.58 -22.34 -3.21
CA ASP A 132 26.55 -23.25 -2.59
C ASP A 132 27.09 -22.77 -1.22
N GLY A 133 26.45 -21.78 -0.59
CA GLY A 133 26.79 -21.30 0.76
C GLY A 133 27.06 -19.80 0.83
N SER A 134 28.07 -19.39 1.62
CA SER A 134 28.38 -17.98 1.85
C SER A 134 29.53 -17.51 0.95
N CYS A 135 29.37 -16.38 0.25
CA CYS A 135 30.38 -15.82 -0.63
C CYS A 135 31.52 -15.15 0.15
N THR A 136 32.47 -15.90 0.70
CA THR A 136 33.52 -15.33 1.58
C THR A 136 34.56 -14.46 0.85
N SER A 137 34.59 -14.47 -0.49
CA SER A 137 35.58 -13.75 -1.29
C SER A 137 35.28 -12.26 -1.49
N ARG A 138 34.04 -11.80 -1.27
CA ARG A 138 33.63 -10.40 -1.45
C ARG A 138 32.83 -9.90 -0.25
N VAL A 139 33.54 -9.48 0.79
CA VAL A 139 32.93 -8.82 1.95
C VAL A 139 32.56 -7.38 1.57
N SER A 140 31.30 -7.03 1.75
CA SER A 140 30.80 -5.66 1.63
C SER A 140 30.72 -5.02 3.02
N SER A 141 31.00 -3.73 3.12
CA SER A 141 30.94 -2.98 4.38
C SER A 141 29.87 -1.91 4.32
N VAL A 142 29.18 -1.69 5.45
CA VAL A 142 28.27 -0.56 5.63
C VAL A 142 28.86 0.39 6.66
N THR A 143 28.96 1.66 6.29
CA THR A 143 29.47 2.75 7.13
C THR A 143 28.43 3.85 7.27
N VAL A 144 28.51 4.61 8.36
CA VAL A 144 27.67 5.81 8.55
C VAL A 144 28.10 6.87 7.52
N CYS A 145 27.13 7.51 6.87
CA CYS A 145 27.43 8.66 6.02
C CYS A 145 27.98 9.81 6.90
N PRO A 146 29.09 10.47 6.53
CA PRO A 146 29.56 11.62 7.28
C PRO A 146 28.48 12.71 7.26
N GLY A 147 27.91 13.03 8.41
CA GLY A 147 26.98 14.15 8.54
C GLY A 147 27.72 15.45 8.23
N TYR A 148 27.20 16.25 7.30
CA TYR A 148 27.66 17.62 7.13
C TYR A 148 27.30 18.38 8.41
N GLY A 149 28.34 18.77 9.16
CA GLY A 149 28.23 19.72 10.28
C GLY A 149 28.05 21.14 9.79
#